data_AF-A0A5P0ZKD1-F1
#
_entry.id   AF-A0A5P0ZKD1-F1
#
_cell.length_a   1.000
_cell.length_b   1.000
_cell.length_c   1.000
_cell.angle_alpha   90.00
_cell.angle_beta   90.00
_cell.angle_gamma   90.00
#
_symmetry.space_group_name_H-M   'P 1'
#
loop_
_entity.id
_entity.type
_entity.pdbx_description
1 polymer ?
#
loop_
_entity_poly.entity_id
_entity_poly.type
_entity_poly.pdbx_seq_one_letter_code
_entity_poly.pdbx_strand_id
1 'polypeptide(L)' 'MTTLNEHCEWLLNEVDKLQQTQVHYEDRAFLLSLKSVINEQNKRSEQIQNELDGRLWNHTNW' A
#
# COMPACT_ATOMS: atom_id res chain seq x y z
N MET A 1 -9.93 -10.22 6.31
CA MET A 1 -9.26 -8.96 5.98
C MET A 1 -7.82 -9.28 5.62
N THR A 2 -7.59 -9.66 4.36
CA THR A 2 -6.25 -10.08 3.88
C THR A 2 -5.98 -9.55 2.47
N THR A 3 -7.03 -9.36 1.68
CA THR A 3 -6.97 -9.01 0.26
C THR A 3 -6.25 -7.68 -0.03
N LEU A 4 -6.43 -6.63 0.77
CA LEU A 4 -5.87 -5.32 0.45
C LEU A 4 -4.34 -5.27 0.57
N ASN A 5 -3.79 -5.88 1.63
CA ASN A 5 -2.34 -5.98 1.79
C ASN A 5 -1.74 -6.89 0.70
N GLU A 6 -2.41 -7.99 0.37
CA GLU A 6 -2.01 -8.89 -0.72
C GLU A 6 -1.99 -8.16 -2.09
N HIS A 7 -2.95 -7.27 -2.35
CA HIS A 7 -2.97 -6.46 -3.58
C HIS A 7 -1.83 -5.45 -3.63
N CYS A 8 -1.49 -4.81 -2.50
CA CYS A 8 -0.35 -3.89 -2.42
C CYS A 8 0.98 -4.62 -2.62
N GLU A 9 1.17 -5.79 -2.00
CA GLU A 9 2.36 -6.63 -2.17
C GLU A 9 2.52 -7.10 -3.62
N TRP A 10 1.42 -7.56 -4.24
CA TRP A 10 1.42 -7.93 -5.65
C TRP A 10 1.82 -6.73 -6.54
N LEU A 11 1.25 -5.56 -6.30
CA LEU A 11 1.53 -4.36 -7.10
C LEU A 11 2.98 -3.89 -6.94
N LEU A 12 3.52 -3.93 -5.71
CA LEU A 12 4.93 -3.62 -5.46
C LEU A 12 5.86 -4.55 -6.23
N ASN A 13 5.54 -5.85 -6.27
CA ASN A 13 6.31 -6.83 -7.04
C ASN A 13 6.26 -6.56 -8.56
N GLU A 14 5.11 -6.16 -9.09
CA GLU A 14 5.02 -5.78 -10.51
C GLU A 14 5.82 -4.51 -10.82
N VAL A 15 5.78 -3.52 -9.93
CA VAL A 15 6.61 -2.31 -10.08
C VAL A 15 8.11 -2.65 -10.01
N ASP A 16 8.52 -3.59 -9.17
CA ASP A 16 9.90 -4.07 -9.10
C ASP A 16 10.35 -4.76 -10.39
N LYS A 17 9.52 -5.63 -10.96
CA LYS A 17 9.81 -6.26 -12.26
C LYS A 17 9.96 -5.22 -13.37
N LEU A 18 9.08 -4.21 -13.41
CA LEU A 18 9.17 -3.12 -14.37
C LEU A 18 10.44 -2.29 -14.15
N GLN A 19 10.82 -2.00 -12.90
CA GLN A 19 12.01 -1.22 -12.60
C GLN A 19 13.28 -1.93 -13.08
N GLN A 20 13.34 -3.26 -12.96
CA GLN A 20 14.49 -4.07 -13.40
C GLN A 20 14.70 -4.07 -14.91
N THR A 21 13.64 -3.86 -15.70
CA THR A 21 13.72 -3.84 -17.16
C THR A 21 13.98 -2.44 -17.73
N GLN A 22 13.90 -1.38 -16.91
CA GLN A 22 14.04 -0.02 -17.43
C GLN A 22 15.46 0.48 -17.59
N VAL A 23 15.73 0.95 -18.81
CA VAL A 23 17.02 1.49 -19.26
C VAL A 23 17.16 2.97 -18.90
N HIS A 24 16.08 3.73 -19.00
CA HIS A 24 16.10 5.17 -18.76
C HIS A 24 16.01 5.49 -17.26
N TYR A 25 16.82 6.46 -16.84
CA TYR A 25 16.88 6.89 -15.44
C TYR A 25 15.53 7.46 -14.96
N GLU A 26 14.90 8.28 -15.78
CA GLU A 26 13.64 8.96 -15.47
C GLU A 26 12.52 7.95 -15.17
N ASP A 27 12.43 6.91 -16.01
CA ASP A 27 11.46 5.82 -15.82
C ASP A 27 11.72 5.04 -14.52
N ARG A 28 12.99 4.75 -14.21
CA ARG A 28 13.35 4.10 -12.94
C ARG A 28 13.02 4.98 -11.74
N ALA A 29 13.27 6.28 -11.81
CA ALA A 29 12.97 7.23 -10.75
C ALA A 29 11.46 7.38 -10.53
N PHE A 30 10.68 7.38 -11.61
CA PHE A 30 9.22 7.34 -11.55
C PHE A 30 8.73 6.07 -10.83
N LEU A 31 9.22 4.89 -11.23
CA LEU A 31 8.83 3.62 -10.60
C LEU A 31 9.23 3.56 -9.13
N LEU A 32 10.40 4.10 -8.76
CA LEU A 32 10.81 4.22 -7.36
C LEU A 32 9.83 5.07 -6.55
N SER A 33 9.41 6.22 -7.10
CA SER A 33 8.46 7.13 -6.45
C SER A 33 7.07 6.51 -6.34
N LEU A 34 6.66 5.75 -7.36
CA LEU A 34 5.41 5.00 -7.34
C LEU A 34 5.37 3.97 -6.21
N LYS A 35 6.48 3.26 -5.93
CA LYS A 35 6.56 2.35 -4.77
C LYS A 35 6.30 3.08 -3.45
N SER A 36 6.84 4.30 -3.29
CA SER A 36 6.58 5.11 -2.08
C SER A 36 5.10 5.44 -1.93
N VAL A 37 4.42 5.78 -3.02
CA VAL A 37 2.97 6.05 -3.01
C VAL A 37 2.17 4.80 -2.62
N ILE A 38 2.49 3.64 -3.20
CA ILE A 38 1.78 2.37 -2.91
C ILE A 38 1.89 2.03 -1.41
N ASN A 39 3.09 2.15 -0.83
CA ASN A 39 3.31 1.89 0.59
C ASN A 39 2.49 2.81 1.50
N GLU A 40 2.44 4.10 1.16
CA GLU A 40 1.66 5.07 1.94
C GLU A 40 0.15 4.77 1.86
N GLN A 41 -0.34 4.33 0.70
CA GLN A 41 -1.73 3.93 0.55
C GLN A 41 -2.08 2.66 1.33
N ASN A 42 -1.15 1.70 1.42
CA ASN A 42 -1.34 0.51 2.27
C ASN A 42 -1.45 0.92 3.75
N LYS A 43 -0.51 1.73 4.23
CA LYS A 43 -0.50 2.25 5.61
C LYS A 43 -1.79 3.00 5.96
N ARG A 44 -2.27 3.88 5.07
CA ARG A 44 -3.53 4.61 5.29
C ARG A 44 -4.71 3.67 5.41
N SER A 45 -4.72 2.61 4.62
CA SER A 45 -5.79 1.62 4.65
C SER A 45 -5.80 0.84 5.97
N GLU A 46 -4.62 0.44 6.46
CA GLU A 46 -4.47 -0.16 7.80
C GLU A 46 -4.94 0.79 8.91
N GLN A 47 -4.58 2.07 8.82
CA GLN A 47 -5.01 3.08 9.79
C GLN A 47 -6.53 3.23 9.82
N ILE A 48 -7.18 3.34 8.66
CA ILE A 48 -8.65 3.42 8.55
C ILE A 48 -9.31 2.18 9.16
N GLN A 49 -8.73 1.00 8.90
CA GLN A 49 -9.26 -0.24 9.45
C GLN A 49 -9.14 -0.26 10.99
N ASN A 50 -7.98 0.10 11.51
CA ASN A 50 -7.75 0.18 12.96
C ASN A 50 -8.64 1.24 13.65
N GLU A 51 -8.87 2.38 12.99
CA GLU A 51 -9.80 3.41 13.49
C GLU A 51 -11.24 2.90 13.53
N LEU A 52 -11.67 2.19 12.47
CA LEU A 52 -13.00 1.59 12.42
C LEU A 52 -13.16 0.55 13.55
N ASP A 53 -12.18 -0.33 13.72
CA ASP A 53 -12.19 -1.36 14.76
C ASP A 53 -12.17 -0.73 16.16
N GLY A 54 -11.38 0.33 16.38
CA GLY A 54 -11.35 1.06 17.64
C GLY A 54 -12.68 1.77 17.97
N ARG A 55 -13.38 2.30 16.96
CA ARG A 55 -14.74 2.87 17.13
C ARG A 55 -15.77 1.79 17.43
N LEU A 56 -15.69 0.64 16.77
CA LEU A 56 -16.59 -0.51 17.02
C LEU A 56 -16.34 -1.13 18.40
N TRP A 57 -15.11 -1.12 18.88
CA TRP A 57 -14.75 -1.52 20.24
C TRP A 57 -15.06 -0.43 21.28
N ASN A 58 -15.65 0.73 20.94
CA ASN A 58 -16.05 1.69 21.97
C ASN A 58 -17.35 1.24 22.66
N HIS A 59 -17.17 0.60 23.81
CA HIS A 59 -18.13 0.01 24.76
C HIS A 59 -19.25 0.94 25.29
N THR A 60 -19.44 2.16 24.79
CA THR A 60 -20.42 3.10 25.37
C THR A 60 -21.88 2.78 25.01
N ASN A 61 -22.13 1.77 24.18
CA ASN A 61 -23.47 1.40 23.69
C ASN A 61 -23.81 -0.10 23.84
N TRP A 62 -23.26 -0.81 24.83
CA TRP A 62 -23.78 -2.12 25.25
C TRP A 62 -24.39 -2.06 26.64
#